data_AF-A0A0F9GYB8-F1
#
_entry.id   AF-A0A0F9GYB8-F1
#
_cell.length_a   1.000
_cell.length_b   1.000
_cell.length_c   1.000
_cell.angle_alpha   90.00
_cell.angle_beta   90.00
_cell.angle_gamma   90.00
#
_symmetry.space_group_name_H-M   'P 1'
#
loop_
_entity.id
_entity.type
_entity.pdbx_description
1 polymer ?
#
loop_
_entity_poly.entity_id
_entity_poly.type
_entity_poly.pdbx_seq_one_letter_code
_entity_poly.pdbx_strand_id
1 'polypeptide(L)'
;MSKPIKYFKNIFTLSILFLLFGATSILAQDGTIYPLDAPAEPNAIPLETGGVDDQPASETWFRQWGDPMARNITKATLTPFLQEAGKANGT
;
A
#
# COMPACT_ATOMS: atom_id res chain seq x y z
N MET A 1 6.15 -50.20 -23.42
CA MET A 1 7.40 -49.67 -22.81
C MET A 1 7.53 -48.15 -23.03
N SER A 2 6.52 -47.35 -22.66
CA SER A 2 6.47 -45.88 -22.94
C SER A 2 6.34 -45.00 -21.69
N LYS A 3 6.28 -45.61 -20.50
CA LYS A 3 6.10 -44.93 -19.22
C LYS A 3 7.16 -43.87 -18.88
N PRO A 4 8.48 -44.04 -19.15
CA PRO A 4 9.49 -43.06 -18.71
C PRO A 4 9.34 -41.68 -19.36
N ILE A 5 8.96 -41.64 -20.64
CA ILE A 5 8.70 -40.39 -21.38
C ILE A 5 7.47 -39.66 -20.81
N LYS A 6 6.43 -40.42 -20.40
CA LYS A 6 5.22 -39.87 -19.77
C LYS A 6 5.54 -39.25 -18.39
N TYR A 7 6.35 -39.92 -17.57
CA TYR A 7 6.74 -39.39 -16.26
C TYR A 7 7.61 -38.14 -16.38
N PHE A 8 8.55 -38.11 -17.31
CA PHE A 8 9.36 -36.91 -17.57
C PHE A 8 8.52 -35.70 -17.99
N LYS A 9 7.55 -35.92 -18.88
CA LYS A 9 6.62 -34.87 -19.33
C LYS A 9 5.76 -34.34 -18.17
N ASN A 10 5.28 -35.22 -17.29
CA ASN A 10 4.51 -34.85 -16.11
C ASN A 10 5.33 -34.04 -15.10
N ILE A 11 6.59 -34.43 -14.85
CA ILE A 11 7.49 -33.69 -13.96
C ILE A 11 7.76 -32.30 -14.53
N PHE A 12 8.04 -32.20 -15.83
CA PHE A 12 8.27 -30.93 -16.51
C PHE A 12 7.05 -30.01 -16.41
N THR A 13 5.83 -30.53 -16.65
CA THR A 13 4.59 -29.77 -16.49
C THR A 13 4.37 -29.31 -15.04
N LEU A 14 4.65 -30.17 -14.06
CA LEU A 14 4.52 -29.83 -12.64
C LEU A 14 5.51 -28.74 -12.21
N SER A 15 6.75 -28.79 -12.70
CA SER A 15 7.76 -27.76 -12.45
C SER A 15 7.35 -26.40 -13.01
N ILE A 16 6.77 -26.37 -14.21
CA ILE A 16 6.24 -25.12 -14.79
C ILE A 16 5.09 -24.58 -13.94
N LEU A 17 4.16 -25.44 -13.52
CA LEU A 17 3.03 -25.02 -12.70
C LEU A 17 3.48 -24.45 -11.34
N PHE A 18 4.50 -25.07 -10.71
CA PHE A 18 5.09 -24.59 -9.47
C PHE A 18 5.78 -23.22 -9.63
N LEU A 19 6.54 -23.03 -10.72
CA LEU A 19 7.19 -21.74 -11.02
C LEU A 19 6.15 -20.63 -11.29
N LEU A 20 5.08 -20.94 -12.01
CA LEU A 20 3.99 -19.99 -12.26
C LEU A 20 3.25 -19.62 -10.96
N PHE A 21 3.07 -20.57 -10.04
CA PHE A 21 2.45 -20.30 -8.75
C PHE A 21 3.31 -19.40 -7.87
N GLY A 22 4.64 -19.62 -7.84
CA GLY A 22 5.58 -18.81 -7.07
C GLY A 22 5.83 -17.40 -7.60
N ALA A 23 5.57 -17.14 -8.89
CA ALA A 23 5.79 -15.83 -9.52
C ALA A 23 4.88 -14.72 -8.95
N THR A 24 3.74 -15.06 -8.34
CA THR A 24 2.79 -14.09 -7.77
C THR A 24 3.32 -13.36 -6.53
N SER A 25 4.30 -13.93 -5.83
CA SER A 25 4.88 -13.35 -4.61
C SER A 25 5.77 -12.13 -4.85
N ILE A 26 6.20 -11.88 -6.09
CA ILE A 26 7.13 -10.78 -6.42
C ILE A 26 6.47 -9.40 -6.26
N LEU A 27 5.18 -9.27 -6.64
CA LEU A 27 4.48 -7.98 -6.57
C LEU A 27 4.21 -7.52 -5.13
N ALA A 28 4.01 -8.46 -4.20
CA ALA A 28 3.76 -8.13 -2.80
C ALA A 28 5.02 -7.64 -2.05
N GLN A 29 6.21 -7.88 -2.60
CA GLN A 29 7.48 -7.51 -1.97
C GLN A 29 8.03 -6.16 -2.44
N ASP A 30 7.35 -5.47 -3.36
CA ASP A 30 7.78 -4.18 -3.87
C ASP A 30 7.56 -3.06 -2.82
N GLY A 31 8.57 -2.87 -1.98
CA GLY A 31 8.65 -1.79 -1.00
C GLY A 31 9.28 -0.50 -1.54
N THR A 32 9.43 -0.37 -2.86
CA THR A 32 10.00 0.84 -3.49
C THR A 32 9.16 2.06 -3.11
N ILE A 33 9.83 3.16 -2.79
CA ILE A 33 9.20 4.43 -2.43
C ILE A 33 9.04 5.25 -3.70
N TYR A 34 7.80 5.59 -4.03
CA TYR A 34 7.48 6.44 -5.19
C TYR A 34 7.07 7.83 -4.71
N PRO A 35 7.62 8.93 -5.25
CA PRO A 35 7.21 10.28 -4.86
C PRO A 35 5.73 10.51 -5.16
N LEU A 36 5.09 11.29 -4.29
CA LEU A 36 3.67 11.65 -4.38
C LEU A 36 3.51 13.11 -3.98
N ASP A 37 2.68 13.85 -4.71
CA ASP A 37 2.27 15.19 -4.29
C ASP A 37 1.26 15.10 -3.15
N ALA A 38 1.33 16.05 -2.20
CA ALA A 38 0.35 16.11 -1.12
C ALA A 38 -1.08 16.24 -1.70
N PRO A 39 -2.06 15.47 -1.19
CA PRO A 39 -3.43 15.54 -1.66
C PRO A 39 -4.06 16.90 -1.31
N ALA A 40 -4.96 17.37 -2.17
CA ALA A 40 -5.78 18.54 -1.85
C ALA A 40 -6.85 18.13 -0.82
N GLU A 41 -6.76 18.67 0.40
CA GLU A 41 -7.74 18.41 1.46
C GLU A 41 -8.54 19.68 1.84
N PRO A 42 -9.42 20.19 0.97
CA PRO A 42 -10.12 21.46 1.21
C PRO A 42 -11.08 21.44 2.41
N ASN A 43 -11.50 20.26 2.84
CA ASN A 43 -12.43 20.05 3.97
C ASN A 43 -11.73 19.50 5.22
N ALA A 44 -10.40 19.46 5.23
CA ALA A 44 -9.65 18.96 6.37
C ALA A 44 -9.78 19.91 7.56
N ILE A 45 -10.13 19.33 8.71
CA ILE A 45 -10.28 20.07 9.96
C ILE A 45 -8.90 20.12 10.65
N PRO A 46 -8.33 21.30 10.92
CA PRO A 46 -7.11 21.40 11.72
C PRO A 46 -7.30 20.82 13.12
N LEU A 47 -6.35 20.03 13.59
CA LEU A 47 -6.37 19.49 14.95
C LEU A 47 -5.66 20.38 15.98
N GLU A 48 -5.10 21.51 15.52
CA GLU A 48 -4.40 22.49 16.37
C GLU A 48 -3.34 21.86 17.30
N THR A 49 -2.67 20.81 16.84
CA THR A 49 -1.65 20.07 17.62
C THR A 49 -0.36 20.86 17.84
N GLY A 50 -0.19 21.99 17.13
CA GLY A 50 1.12 22.61 16.94
C GLY A 50 2.01 21.78 16.00
N GLY A 51 3.21 22.31 15.74
CA GLY A 51 4.27 21.59 15.03
C GLY A 51 5.13 20.76 15.99
N VAL A 52 6.05 19.98 15.43
CA VAL A 52 7.08 19.29 16.21
C VAL A 52 8.26 20.23 16.41
N ASP A 53 8.67 20.45 17.66
CA ASP A 53 9.83 21.27 17.99
C ASP A 53 11.10 20.72 17.31
N ASP A 54 11.95 21.63 16.83
CA ASP A 54 13.23 21.30 16.17
C ASP A 54 13.12 20.31 15.00
N GLN A 55 12.04 20.34 14.22
CA GLN A 55 11.86 19.52 13.02
C GLN A 55 12.36 20.25 11.75
N PRO A 56 13.57 19.94 11.21
CA PRO A 56 14.10 20.61 10.02
C PRO A 56 13.55 20.07 8.71
N ALA A 57 13.00 18.85 8.73
CA ALA A 57 12.49 18.18 7.54
C ALA A 57 11.04 18.59 7.28
N SER A 58 10.75 19.01 6.05
CA SER A 58 9.38 19.27 5.61
C SER A 58 8.57 17.99 5.48
N GLU A 59 7.25 18.15 5.50
CA GLU A 59 6.29 17.09 5.19
C GLU A 59 6.53 16.55 3.78
N THR A 60 6.48 15.23 3.66
CA THR A 60 6.67 14.53 2.38
C THR A 60 5.65 13.43 2.23
N TRP A 61 5.18 13.26 0.99
CA TRP A 61 4.19 12.26 0.61
C TRP A 61 4.84 11.28 -0.37
N PHE A 62 4.49 9.99 -0.25
CA PHE A 62 4.99 8.94 -1.12
C PHE A 62 4.01 7.77 -1.19
N ARG A 63 4.16 6.90 -2.17
CA ARG A 63 3.49 5.59 -2.22
C ARG A 63 4.46 4.48 -1.86
N GLN A 64 3.99 3.54 -1.03
CA GLN A 64 4.70 2.30 -0.72
C GLN A 64 3.69 1.16 -0.70
N TRP A 65 3.99 0.05 -1.39
CA TRP A 65 3.05 -1.07 -1.61
C TRP A 65 1.70 -0.65 -2.24
N GLY A 66 1.68 0.46 -2.97
CA GLY A 66 0.48 1.03 -3.58
C GLY A 66 -0.29 2.03 -2.71
N ASP A 67 -0.05 2.03 -1.39
CA ASP A 67 -0.75 2.91 -0.45
C ASP A 67 -0.06 4.27 -0.32
N PRO A 68 -0.82 5.38 -0.27
CA PRO A 68 -0.26 6.70 0.02
C PRO A 68 0.14 6.78 1.50
N MET A 69 1.32 7.34 1.75
CA MET A 69 1.89 7.55 3.08
C MET A 69 2.48 8.95 3.16
N ALA A 70 2.50 9.49 4.37
CA ALA A 70 3.10 10.78 4.67
C ALA A 70 4.08 10.66 5.85
N ARG A 71 5.13 11.49 5.85
CA ARG A 71 6.13 11.59 6.93
C ARG A 71 6.45 13.05 7.22
N ASN A 72 6.90 13.30 8.45
CA ASN A 72 7.18 14.65 8.97
C ASN A 72 5.97 15.58 8.86
N ILE A 73 4.81 15.11 9.33
CA ILE A 73 3.58 15.89 9.30
C ILE A 73 3.81 17.22 10.02
N THR A 74 3.63 18.33 9.29
CA THR A 74 3.86 19.67 9.84
C THR A 74 2.61 20.27 10.47
N LYS A 75 1.44 19.89 9.95
CA LYS A 75 0.13 20.29 10.47
C LYS A 75 -0.79 19.09 10.50
N ALA A 76 -1.15 18.63 11.69
CA ALA A 76 -2.11 17.54 11.82
C ALA A 76 -3.52 18.03 11.45
N THR A 77 -4.14 17.30 10.53
CA THR A 77 -5.52 17.53 10.11
C THR A 77 -6.33 16.25 10.24
N LEU A 78 -7.63 16.41 10.46
CA LEU A 78 -8.61 15.34 10.37
C LEU A 78 -9.47 15.60 9.14
N THR A 79 -9.28 14.79 8.11
CA THR A 79 -10.18 14.73 6.97
C THR A 79 -11.37 13.83 7.34
N PRO A 80 -12.56 14.39 7.61
CA PRO A 80 -13.67 13.60 8.11
C PRO A 80 -14.18 12.69 7.00
N PHE A 81 -14.11 11.37 7.20
CA PHE A 81 -14.96 10.44 6.46
C PHE A 81 -16.27 10.29 7.23
N LEU A 82 -17.16 11.26 7.08
CA LEU A 82 -18.49 11.18 7.67
C LEU A 82 -19.36 10.32 6.74
N GLN A 83 -19.98 9.30 7.33
CA GLN A 83 -21.10 8.60 6.69
C GLN A 83 -22.19 9.62 6.35
N GLU A 84 -23.06 9.29 5.39
CA GLU A 84 -24.24 10.10 5.12
C GLU A 84 -25.01 10.39 6.43
N ALA A 85 -25.58 11.59 6.53
CA ALA A 85 -26.34 12.00 7.70
C ALA A 85 -27.39 10.95 8.06
N GLY A 86 -27.38 10.50 9.32
CA GLY A 86 -28.30 9.46 9.82
C GLY A 86 -27.84 8.01 9.63
N LYS A 87 -26.70 7.75 8.97
CA LYS A 87 -26.12 6.39 8.84
C LYS A 87 -25.05 6.05 9.88
N ALA A 88 -24.60 7.02 10.68
CA ALA A 88 -23.68 6.75 11.77
C ALA A 88 -24.39 5.92 12.86
N ASN A 89 -23.83 4.74 13.20
CA ASN A 89 -24.42 3.87 14.22
C ASN A 89 -23.93 4.16 15.65
N GLY A 90 -22.76 4.79 15.83
CA GLY A 90 -22.31 5.41 17.10
C GLY A 90 -22.29 4.55 18.37
N THR A 91 -22.66 3.28 18.27
CA THR A 91 -22.80 2.27 19.33
C THR A 91 -21.57 1.42 19.47
#